data_AF-A0AAN4YTW4-F1
#
_entry.id   AF-A0AAN4YTW4-F1
#
_cell.length_a   1.000
_cell.length_b   1.000
_cell.length_c   1.000
_cell.angle_alpha   90.00
_cell.angle_beta   90.00
_cell.angle_gamma   90.00
#
_symmetry.space_group_name_H-M   'P 1'
#
loop_
_entity.id
_entity.type
_entity.pdbx_description
1 polymer ?
#
loop_
_entity_poly.entity_id
_entity_poly.type
_entity_poly.pdbx_seq_one_letter_code
_entity_poly.pdbx_strand_id
1 'polypeptide(L)'
;MNRTLGQLLLLSGTLPNEFQHRLAQQTALLDHQCIGEIMAVLGMCEQALKTGDALPEILPTPLVRRAFDYWQSHPAEIDFSPETVRDENYRRFCVALSAYLKFLGTIDELVLVIKGVLGEAHLVSHELGDLV
;
A
#
# COMPACT_ATOMS: atom_id res chain seq x y z
N MET A 1 -14.15 11.00 3.31
CA MET A 1 -13.10 11.00 2.27
C MET A 1 -11.77 10.70 2.94
N ASN A 2 -11.00 9.71 2.47
CA ASN A 2 -9.76 9.32 3.13
C ASN A 2 -8.75 10.49 3.08
N ARG A 3 -8.48 11.10 4.25
CA ARG A 3 -7.64 12.30 4.37
C ARG A 3 -6.21 12.06 3.86
N THR A 4 -5.68 10.85 4.02
CA THR A 4 -4.32 10.50 3.58
C THR A 4 -4.24 10.43 2.05
N LEU A 5 -5.26 9.85 1.41
CA LEU A 5 -5.33 9.80 -0.07
C LEU A 5 -5.51 11.20 -0.67
N GLY A 6 -6.33 12.05 -0.06
CA GLY A 6 -6.47 13.45 -0.48
C GLY A 6 -5.16 14.26 -0.31
N GLN A 7 -4.45 14.04 0.79
CA GLN A 7 -3.13 14.65 1.01
C GLN A 7 -2.09 14.15 0.01
N LEU A 8 -2.07 12.85 -0.27
CA LEU A 8 -1.17 12.26 -1.27
C LEU A 8 -1.42 12.85 -2.65
N LEU A 9 -2.69 12.92 -3.09
CA LEU A 9 -3.06 13.48 -4.39
C LEU A 9 -2.63 14.95 -4.53
N LEU A 10 -2.84 15.75 -3.49
CA LEU A 10 -2.45 17.15 -3.50
C LEU A 10 -0.93 17.30 -3.56
N LEU A 11 -0.20 16.54 -2.74
CA LEU A 11 1.26 16.69 -2.64
C LEU A 11 1.97 16.11 -3.86
N SER A 12 1.50 14.99 -4.40
CA SER A 12 2.10 14.40 -5.62
C SER A 12 2.01 15.34 -6.82
N GLY A 13 0.97 16.18 -6.92
CA GLY A 13 0.81 17.15 -8.00
C GLY A 13 1.42 18.54 -7.75
N THR A 14 1.76 18.88 -6.49
CA THR A 14 2.25 20.23 -6.12
C THR A 14 3.70 20.28 -5.68
N LEU A 15 4.36 19.13 -5.55
CA LEU A 15 5.80 19.06 -5.27
C LEU A 15 6.61 19.57 -6.47
N PRO A 16 7.81 20.14 -6.26
CA PRO A 16 8.75 20.38 -7.36
C PRO A 16 9.06 19.08 -8.11
N ASN A 17 9.38 19.17 -9.41
CA ASN A 17 9.60 18.02 -10.29
C ASN A 17 10.62 17.01 -9.73
N GLU A 18 11.69 17.48 -9.11
CA GLU A 18 12.70 16.61 -8.48
C GLU A 18 12.08 15.72 -7.39
N PHE A 19 11.20 16.27 -6.56
CA PHE A 19 10.56 15.55 -5.47
C PHE A 19 9.38 14.69 -5.95
N GLN A 20 8.72 15.07 -7.04
CA GLN A 20 7.76 14.19 -7.69
C GLN A 20 8.46 12.94 -8.25
N HIS A 21 9.60 13.12 -8.92
CA HIS A 21 10.38 12.01 -9.46
C HIS A 21 10.92 11.12 -8.34
N ARG A 22 11.50 11.72 -7.28
CA ARG A 22 11.93 10.97 -6.10
C ARG A 22 10.77 10.24 -5.43
N LEU A 23 9.59 10.84 -5.37
CA LEU A 23 8.42 10.18 -4.79
C LEU A 23 8.03 8.97 -5.62
N ALA A 24 7.98 9.09 -6.94
CA ALA A 24 7.69 7.96 -7.83
C ALA A 24 8.74 6.83 -7.72
N GLN A 25 10.03 7.20 -7.72
CA GLN A 25 11.14 6.25 -7.58
C GLN A 25 11.14 5.51 -6.25
N GLN A 26 10.80 6.20 -5.16
CA GLN A 26 10.69 5.54 -3.87
C GLN A 26 9.38 4.74 -3.83
N THR A 27 8.23 5.32 -4.12
CA THR A 27 6.94 4.73 -3.69
C THR A 27 6.33 3.65 -4.59
N ALA A 28 7.01 3.14 -5.63
CA ALA A 28 6.40 2.22 -6.62
C ALA A 28 5.02 2.69 -7.15
N LEU A 29 4.64 3.95 -6.92
CA LEU A 29 3.28 4.44 -7.07
C LEU A 29 2.83 4.45 -8.52
N LEU A 30 3.81 4.50 -9.43
CA LEU A 30 3.61 4.47 -10.88
C LEU A 30 3.92 3.10 -11.49
N ASP A 31 4.32 2.12 -10.68
CA ASP A 31 4.58 0.77 -11.12
C ASP A 31 3.26 0.00 -11.29
N HIS A 32 3.04 -0.57 -12.49
CA HIS A 32 1.79 -1.24 -12.82
C HIS A 32 1.52 -2.45 -11.94
N GLN A 33 2.56 -3.17 -11.51
CA GLN A 33 2.41 -4.32 -10.63
C GLN A 33 1.93 -3.86 -9.25
N CYS A 34 2.55 -2.82 -8.67
CA CYS A 34 2.13 -2.24 -7.39
C CYS A 34 0.66 -1.75 -7.44
N ILE A 35 0.29 -1.02 -8.51
CA ILE A 35 -1.09 -0.57 -8.71
C ILE A 35 -2.06 -1.76 -8.77
N GLY A 36 -1.71 -2.79 -9.54
CA GLY A 36 -2.51 -4.00 -9.69
C GLY A 36 -2.73 -4.72 -8.36
N GLU A 37 -1.72 -4.79 -7.51
CA GLU A 37 -1.81 -5.41 -6.20
C GLU A 37 -2.74 -4.63 -5.25
N ILE A 38 -2.58 -3.30 -5.18
CA ILE A 38 -3.46 -2.43 -4.38
C ILE A 38 -4.91 -2.59 -4.84
N MET A 39 -5.15 -2.56 -6.16
CA MET A 39 -6.48 -2.73 -6.74
C MET A 39 -7.06 -4.12 -6.48
N ALA A 40 -6.24 -5.17 -6.51
CA ALA A 40 -6.68 -6.53 -6.20
C ALA A 40 -7.15 -6.64 -4.75
N VAL A 41 -6.39 -6.08 -3.79
CA VAL A 41 -6.78 -6.08 -2.37
C VAL A 41 -8.10 -5.32 -2.17
N LEU A 42 -8.21 -4.11 -2.74
CA LEU A 42 -9.44 -3.31 -2.66
C LEU A 42 -10.63 -4.02 -3.30
N GLY A 43 -10.44 -4.66 -4.46
CA GLY A 43 -11.49 -5.42 -5.14
C GLY A 43 -11.95 -6.63 -4.33
N MET A 44 -11.02 -7.36 -3.69
CA MET A 44 -11.39 -8.47 -2.81
C MET A 44 -12.14 -8.00 -1.56
N CYS A 45 -11.71 -6.89 -0.95
CA CYS A 45 -12.45 -6.26 0.15
C CYS A 45 -13.86 -5.84 -0.28
N GLU A 46 -13.99 -5.23 -1.45
CA GLU A 46 -15.28 -4.82 -2.02
C GLU A 46 -16.21 -6.03 -2.21
N GLN A 47 -15.71 -7.12 -2.82
CA GLN A 47 -16.51 -8.32 -3.05
C GLN A 47 -16.94 -8.98 -1.74
N ALA A 48 -16.02 -9.15 -0.78
CA ALA A 48 -16.34 -9.71 0.53
C ALA A 48 -17.43 -8.90 1.25
N LEU A 49 -17.35 -7.56 1.21
CA LEU A 49 -18.38 -6.69 1.77
C LEU A 49 -19.73 -6.79 1.05
N LYS A 50 -19.74 -7.07 -0.26
CA LYS A 50 -20.97 -7.22 -1.04
C LYS A 50 -21.65 -8.56 -0.81
N THR A 51 -20.88 -9.65 -0.74
CA THR A 51 -21.42 -11.01 -0.67
C THR A 51 -21.55 -11.52 0.76
N GLY A 52 -20.77 -10.97 1.70
CA GLY A 52 -20.63 -11.50 3.05
C GLY A 52 -19.72 -12.72 3.13
N ASP A 53 -19.03 -13.07 2.04
CA ASP A 53 -18.10 -14.20 2.04
C ASP A 53 -16.79 -13.85 2.73
N ALA A 54 -16.15 -14.86 3.32
CA ALA A 54 -14.83 -14.74 3.90
C ALA A 54 -13.78 -14.31 2.87
N LEU A 55 -12.81 -13.49 3.29
CA LEU A 55 -11.66 -13.17 2.45
C LEU A 55 -10.75 -14.40 2.30
N PRO A 56 -10.05 -14.57 1.15
CA PRO A 56 -9.06 -15.63 1.04
C PRO A 56 -7.96 -15.46 2.08
N GLU A 57 -7.48 -16.59 2.61
CA GLU A 57 -6.36 -16.62 3.56
C GLU A 57 -5.13 -15.92 2.96
N ILE A 58 -4.79 -16.29 1.72
CA ILE A 58 -3.65 -15.76 0.97
C ILE A 58 -4.09 -14.52 0.18
N LEU A 59 -3.54 -13.37 0.58
CA LEU A 59 -3.73 -12.08 -0.07
C LEU A 59 -2.38 -11.45 -0.39
N PRO A 60 -2.31 -10.54 -1.36
CA PRO A 60 -1.13 -9.71 -1.61
C PRO A 60 -0.93 -8.62 -0.53
N THR A 61 -1.10 -8.97 0.74
CA THR A 61 -0.99 -8.09 1.92
C THR A 61 0.01 -8.65 2.94
N PRO A 62 0.61 -7.82 3.81
CA PRO A 62 0.38 -6.38 3.92
C PRO A 62 1.08 -5.57 2.82
N LEU A 63 0.36 -4.60 2.25
CA LEU A 63 0.84 -3.69 1.22
C LEU A 63 2.00 -2.82 1.73
N VAL A 64 2.00 -2.43 3.01
CA VAL A 64 3.11 -1.69 3.62
C VAL A 64 4.42 -2.50 3.54
N ARG A 65 4.37 -3.81 3.77
CA ARG A 65 5.55 -4.67 3.66
C ARG A 65 6.04 -4.74 2.21
N ARG A 66 5.13 -4.85 1.26
CA ARG A 66 5.48 -4.87 -0.17
C ARG A 66 6.15 -3.57 -0.63
N ALA A 67 5.67 -2.43 -0.15
CA ALA A 67 6.33 -1.14 -0.40
C ALA A 67 7.76 -1.12 0.18
N PHE A 68 7.96 -1.72 1.35
CA PHE A 68 9.30 -1.83 1.95
C PHE A 68 10.23 -2.78 1.19
N ASP A 69 9.71 -3.91 0.70
CA ASP A 69 10.46 -4.86 -0.13
C ASP A 69 10.87 -4.22 -1.47
N TYR A 70 10.00 -3.36 -2.04
CA TYR A 70 10.32 -2.54 -3.20
C TYR A 70 11.46 -1.55 -2.89
N TRP A 71 11.44 -0.87 -1.74
CA TRP A 71 12.53 0.04 -1.34
C TRP A 71 13.87 -0.66 -1.18
N GLN A 72 13.89 -1.86 -0.60
CA GLN A 72 15.12 -2.62 -0.45
C GLN A 72 15.73 -3.03 -1.80
N SER A 73 14.89 -3.32 -2.80
CA SER A 73 15.35 -3.67 -4.14
C SER A 73 15.74 -2.45 -4.99
N HIS A 74 15.29 -1.24 -4.60
CA HIS A 74 15.54 0.01 -5.31
C HIS A 74 16.13 1.07 -4.37
N PRO A 75 17.36 0.88 -3.86
CA PRO A 75 17.98 1.82 -2.95
C PRO A 75 18.16 3.18 -3.64
N ALA A 76 17.54 4.21 -3.08
CA ALA A 76 17.75 5.59 -3.49
C ALA A 76 18.87 6.21 -2.64
N GLU A 77 19.76 6.99 -3.25
CA GLU A 77 20.67 7.83 -2.49
C GLU A 77 19.87 8.86 -1.69
N ILE A 78 19.99 8.78 -0.36
CA ILE A 78 19.40 9.75 0.56
C ILE A 78 20.53 10.67 1.00
N ASP A 79 20.63 11.83 0.37
CA ASP A 79 21.44 12.91 0.92
C ASP A 79 20.74 13.49 2.16
N PHE A 80 21.13 12.98 3.33
CA PHE A 80 20.58 13.35 4.62
C PHE A 80 21.52 14.32 5.32
N SER A 81 21.26 15.61 5.16
CA SER A 81 21.97 16.69 5.85
C SER A 81 21.00 17.54 6.69
N PRO A 82 21.47 18.25 7.73
CA PRO A 82 20.67 19.22 8.47
C PRO A 82 20.02 20.28 7.56
N GLU A 83 20.70 20.66 6.48
CA GLU A 83 20.24 21.59 5.46
C GLU A 83 19.05 20.98 4.69
N THR A 84 19.16 19.72 4.25
CA THR A 84 18.09 19.00 3.55
C THR A 84 16.83 18.90 4.42
N VAL A 85 16.96 18.58 5.71
CA VAL A 85 15.80 18.47 6.63
C VAL A 85 15.12 19.83 6.85
N ARG A 86 15.87 20.93 6.76
CA ARG A 86 15.37 22.30 6.87
C ARG A 86 14.75 22.83 5.58
N ASP A 87 14.94 22.17 4.45
CA ASP A 87 14.27 22.52 3.21
C ASP A 87 12.75 22.25 3.29
N GLU A 88 11.95 23.20 2.81
CA GLU A 88 10.49 23.09 2.86
C GLU A 88 9.96 22.03 1.88
N ASN A 89 10.54 21.96 0.69
CA ASN A 89 10.10 21.01 -0.33
C ASN A 89 10.45 19.57 0.06
N TYR A 90 11.60 19.36 0.70
CA TYR A 90 11.96 18.09 1.32
C TYR A 90 10.98 17.69 2.42
N ARG A 91 10.58 18.60 3.31
CA ARG A 91 9.54 18.29 4.31
C ARG A 91 8.20 17.94 3.67
N ARG A 92 7.77 18.68 2.65
CA ARG A 92 6.54 18.38 1.89
C ARG A 92 6.62 17.00 1.23
N PHE A 93 7.80 16.65 0.71
CA PHE A 93 8.08 15.32 0.17
C PHE A 93 7.96 14.23 1.24
N CYS A 94 8.54 14.40 2.42
CA CYS A 94 8.38 13.46 3.53
C CYS A 94 6.92 13.28 3.96
N VAL A 95 6.12 14.36 3.92
CA VAL A 95 4.68 14.28 4.18
C VAL A 95 3.96 13.48 3.10
N ALA A 96 4.31 13.65 1.82
CA ALA A 96 3.75 12.86 0.72
C ALA A 96 4.08 11.37 0.87
N LEU A 97 5.34 11.05 1.15
CA LEU A 97 5.80 9.69 1.42
C LEU A 97 5.06 9.06 2.60
N SER A 98 4.90 9.81 3.69
CA SER A 98 4.15 9.38 4.87
C SER A 98 2.66 9.18 4.56
N ALA A 99 2.06 10.04 3.73
CA ALA A 99 0.67 9.90 3.31
C ALA A 99 0.44 8.64 2.47
N TYR A 100 1.38 8.31 1.58
CA TYR A 100 1.37 7.06 0.82
C TYR A 100 1.43 5.82 1.72
N LEU A 101 2.41 5.75 2.64
CA LEU A 101 2.51 4.62 3.56
C LEU A 101 1.26 4.47 4.44
N LYS A 102 0.70 5.58 4.93
CA LYS A 102 -0.54 5.55 5.71
C LYS A 102 -1.72 5.07 4.89
N PHE A 103 -1.81 5.46 3.62
CA PHE A 103 -2.84 4.96 2.72
C PHE A 103 -2.77 3.43 2.56
N LEU A 104 -1.58 2.87 2.33
CA LEU A 104 -1.40 1.41 2.29
C LEU A 104 -1.78 0.75 3.61
N GLY A 105 -1.32 1.32 4.73
CA GLY A 105 -1.65 0.80 6.07
C GLY A 105 -3.15 0.82 6.37
N THR A 106 -3.90 1.82 5.88
CA THR A 106 -5.36 1.85 6.00
C THR A 106 -6.03 0.72 5.22
N ILE A 107 -5.48 0.32 4.07
CA ILE A 107 -6.01 -0.83 3.31
C ILE A 107 -5.68 -2.13 4.05
N ASP A 108 -4.46 -2.26 4.58
CA ASP A 108 -4.07 -3.44 5.38
C ASP A 108 -4.96 -3.58 6.62
N GLU A 109 -5.28 -2.48 7.30
CA GLU A 109 -6.23 -2.46 8.43
C GLU A 109 -7.64 -2.87 7.99
N LEU A 110 -8.11 -2.41 6.83
CA LEU A 110 -9.40 -2.83 6.28
C LEU A 110 -9.46 -4.35 6.07
N VAL A 111 -8.40 -4.95 5.53
CA VAL A 111 -8.31 -6.41 5.37
C VAL A 111 -8.44 -7.12 6.71
N LEU A 112 -7.73 -6.65 7.73
CA LEU A 112 -7.80 -7.23 9.08
C LEU A 112 -9.22 -7.12 9.68
N VAL A 113 -9.88 -5.97 9.51
CA VAL A 113 -11.25 -5.77 9.97
C VAL A 113 -12.21 -6.73 9.27
N ILE A 114 -12.11 -6.86 7.94
CA ILE A 114 -12.99 -7.76 7.17
C ILE A 114 -12.74 -9.22 7.58
N LYS A 115 -11.48 -9.65 7.67
CA LYS A 115 -11.13 -11.01 8.13
C LYS A 115 -11.66 -11.28 9.55
N GLY A 116 -11.60 -10.29 10.44
CA GLY A 116 -12.14 -10.41 11.80
C GLY A 116 -13.67 -10.56 11.85
N VAL A 117 -14.39 -10.07 10.85
CA VAL A 117 -15.87 -10.10 10.81
C VAL A 117 -16.41 -11.26 9.98
N LEU A 118 -15.87 -11.48 8.77
CA LEU A 118 -16.35 -12.49 7.81
C LEU A 118 -15.55 -13.79 7.86
N GLY A 119 -14.40 -13.80 8.53
CA GLY A 119 -13.50 -14.94 8.60
C GLY A 119 -12.53 -15.04 7.41
N GLU A 120 -11.84 -16.17 7.35
CA GLU A 120 -10.84 -16.49 6.32
C GLU A 120 -11.20 -17.80 5.59
N ALA A 121 -11.24 -17.74 4.27
CA ALA A 121 -11.42 -18.91 3.41
C ALA A 121 -10.07 -19.63 3.24
N HIS A 122 -9.99 -20.84 3.77
CA HIS A 122 -8.81 -21.71 3.65
C HIS A 122 -8.98 -22.61 2.44
N LEU A 123 -7.95 -22.73 1.61
CA LEU A 123 -7.91 -23.71 0.52
C LEU A 123 -7.74 -25.11 1.14
N VAL A 124 -8.83 -25.87 1.28
CA VAL A 124 -8.72 -27.30 1.58
C VAL A 124 -8.25 -27.99 0.31
N SER A 125 -7.02 -28.51 0.30
CA SER A 125 -6.54 -29.34 -0.81
C SER A 125 -7.46 -30.56 -0.92
N HIS A 126 -8.06 -30.74 -2.10
CA HIS A 126 -9.02 -31.80 -2.38
C HIS A 126 -8.42 -33.22 -2.22
N GLU A 127 -7.09 -33.34 -2.05
CA GLU A 127 -6.37 -34.61 -1.86
C GLU A 127 -6.58 -35.25 -0.46
N LEU A 128 -7.14 -34.52 0.52
CA LEU A 128 -7.48 -35.06 1.84
C LEU A 128 -8.92 -35.56 1.96
N GLY A 129 -9.78 -35.26 0.97
CA GLY A 129 -11.18 -35.70 0.95
C GLY A 129 -11.37 -37.17 0.53
N ASP A 130 -10.38 -37.76 -0.14
CA ASP A 130 -10.42 -39.14 -0.63
C ASP A 130 -9.81 -40.16 0.34
N LEU A 131 -9.47 -39.73 1.57
CA LEU A 131 -8.88 -40.58 2.62
C LEU A 131 -9.76 -40.74 3.88
N VAL A 132 -11.05 -40.35 3.82
CA VAL A 132 -12.03 -40.56 4.90
C VAL A 132 -13.24 -41.34 4.41
#